data_AF-A0A951DVF3-F1
#
_entry.id   AF-A0A951DVF3-F1
#
_cell.length_a   1.000
_cell.length_b   1.000
_cell.length_c   1.000
_cell.angle_alpha   90.00
_cell.angle_beta   90.00
_cell.angle_gamma   90.00
#
_symmetry.space_group_name_H-M   'P 1'
#
loop_
_entity.id
_entity.type
_entity.pdbx_description
1 polymer ?
#
loop_
_entity_poly.entity_id
_entity_poly.type
_entity_poly.pdbx_seq_one_letter_code
_entity_poly.pdbx_strand_id
1 'polypeptide(L)'
;MPFDEWDDAAKAADTGFAKTAYWDNALNALGLDPTVTAVAYDNGGMTNAARVWFILQYYGLKALILNGGWPVLASTTGLPAAAPASSGGFRAVPGSGPVGLVDRATLRDQLDGRAHVFDTRTRAEFTGEDARNRARSGHLPGARHRTPICS
;
A
#
# COMPACT_ATOMS: atom_id res chain seq x y z
N MET A 1 14.31 3.40 2.24
CA MET A 1 13.24 2.85 1.40
C MET A 1 12.87 3.89 0.35
N PRO A 2 13.00 3.62 -0.96
CA PRO A 2 12.67 4.58 -2.01
C PRO A 2 11.14 4.59 -2.25
N PHE A 3 10.39 5.15 -1.29
CA PHE A 3 8.92 5.12 -1.31
C PHE A 3 8.34 5.70 -2.61
N ASP A 4 8.83 6.87 -3.03
CA ASP A 4 8.33 7.55 -4.23
C ASP A 4 8.51 6.68 -5.48
N GLU A 5 9.67 6.02 -5.60
CA GLU A 5 9.96 5.10 -6.71
C GLU A 5 8.98 3.93 -6.74
N TRP A 6 8.70 3.33 -5.58
CA TRP A 6 7.76 2.19 -5.49
C TRP A 6 6.32 2.61 -5.75
N ASP A 7 5.92 3.79 -5.29
CA ASP A 7 4.57 4.28 -5.49
C ASP A 7 4.32 4.64 -6.97
N ASP A 8 5.33 5.18 -7.65
CA ASP A 8 5.30 5.42 -9.09
C ASP A 8 5.32 4.11 -9.88
N ALA A 9 6.24 3.18 -9.54
CA ALA A 9 6.35 1.88 -10.20
C ALA A 9 5.05 1.08 -10.09
N ALA A 10 4.41 1.08 -8.91
CA ALA A 10 3.14 0.40 -8.67
C ALA A 10 1.98 0.91 -9.57
N LYS A 11 2.07 2.14 -10.07
CA LYS A 11 1.05 2.77 -10.93
C LYS A 11 1.40 2.72 -12.41
N ALA A 12 2.66 2.47 -12.76
CA ALA A 12 3.13 2.50 -14.13
C ALA A 12 2.75 1.21 -14.90
N ALA A 13 2.60 1.34 -16.23
CA ALA A 13 2.16 0.23 -17.08
C ALA A 13 3.25 -0.86 -17.28
N ASP A 14 4.52 -0.46 -17.19
CA ASP A 14 5.71 -1.27 -17.43
C ASP A 14 6.29 -1.88 -16.13
N THR A 15 5.98 -1.30 -14.98
CA THR A 15 6.49 -1.71 -13.65
C THR A 15 5.39 -1.99 -12.61
N GLY A 16 4.12 -1.93 -12.99
CA GLY A 16 2.98 -2.22 -12.11
C GLY A 16 3.02 -3.63 -11.49
N PHE A 17 2.12 -3.92 -10.56
CA PHE A 17 2.16 -5.14 -9.74
C PHE A 17 2.24 -6.49 -10.48
N ALA A 18 1.85 -6.54 -11.76
CA ALA A 18 1.99 -7.75 -12.57
C ALA A 18 3.42 -7.98 -13.12
N LYS A 19 4.31 -6.98 -13.00
CA LYS A 19 5.65 -6.95 -13.58
C LYS A 19 6.66 -7.43 -12.55
N THR A 20 6.64 -8.74 -12.31
CA THR A 20 7.34 -9.37 -11.19
C THR A 20 8.85 -9.15 -11.17
N ALA A 21 9.51 -9.00 -12.32
CA ALA A 21 10.97 -8.78 -12.38
C ALA A 21 11.42 -7.51 -11.64
N TYR A 22 10.63 -6.42 -11.70
CA TYR A 22 10.93 -5.21 -10.93
C TYR A 22 10.80 -5.48 -9.43
N TRP A 23 9.70 -6.10 -9.02
CA TRP A 23 9.39 -6.37 -7.62
C TRP A 23 10.30 -7.42 -6.99
N ASP A 24 10.73 -8.43 -7.76
CA ASP A 24 11.78 -9.38 -7.36
C ASP A 24 13.03 -8.59 -6.98
N ASN A 25 13.56 -7.77 -7.89
CA ASN A 25 14.78 -7.02 -7.64
C ASN A 25 14.63 -6.05 -6.47
N ALA A 26 13.52 -5.30 -6.42
CA ALA A 26 13.27 -4.31 -5.39
C ALA A 26 13.15 -4.94 -3.99
N LEU A 27 12.44 -6.06 -3.85
CA LEU A 27 12.23 -6.74 -2.56
C LEU A 27 13.47 -7.52 -2.12
N ASN A 28 14.18 -8.18 -3.04
CA ASN A 28 15.44 -8.85 -2.73
C ASN A 28 16.53 -7.85 -2.32
N ALA A 29 16.57 -6.65 -2.91
CA ALA A 29 17.54 -5.62 -2.53
C ALA A 29 17.37 -5.14 -1.06
N LEU A 30 16.20 -5.39 -0.46
CA LEU A 30 15.92 -5.11 0.94
C LEU A 30 16.13 -6.33 1.85
N GLY A 31 16.54 -7.46 1.29
CA GLY A 31 16.69 -8.72 2.02
C GLY A 31 15.37 -9.26 2.57
N LEU A 32 14.26 -9.01 1.86
CA LEU A 32 12.94 -9.48 2.27
C LEU A 32 12.62 -10.83 1.64
N ASP A 33 12.16 -11.76 2.47
CA ASP A 33 11.58 -13.04 2.06
C ASP A 33 10.51 -13.48 3.10
N PRO A 34 9.84 -14.63 2.93
CA PRO A 34 8.78 -15.07 3.86
C PRO A 34 9.27 -15.42 5.29
N THR A 35 10.58 -15.51 5.53
CA THR A 35 11.18 -15.84 6.83
C THR A 35 11.33 -14.63 7.73
N VAL A 36 11.40 -13.42 7.16
CA VAL A 36 11.50 -12.16 7.90
C VAL A 36 10.13 -11.48 8.06
N THR A 37 10.00 -10.70 9.13
CA THR A 37 8.84 -9.82 9.34
C THR A 37 9.29 -8.37 9.20
N ALA A 38 8.75 -7.68 8.20
CA ALA A 38 9.02 -6.27 7.98
C ALA A 38 8.18 -5.39 8.93
N VAL A 39 8.75 -4.29 9.41
CA VAL A 39 8.03 -3.25 10.16
C VAL A 39 8.10 -1.96 9.36
N ALA A 40 6.97 -1.54 8.79
CA ALA A 40 6.84 -0.29 8.04
C ALA A 40 6.50 0.86 8.99
N TYR A 41 7.17 1.99 8.82
CA TYR A 41 6.89 3.21 9.55
C TYR A 41 7.19 4.43 8.68
N ASP A 42 6.54 5.55 8.96
CA ASP A 42 6.81 6.86 8.35
C ASP A 42 6.92 7.92 9.45
N ASN A 43 6.80 9.21 9.12
CA ASN A 43 6.91 10.30 10.10
C ASN A 43 5.70 10.42 11.05
N GLY A 44 4.79 9.45 11.07
CA GLY A 44 3.60 9.42 11.91
C GLY A 44 2.29 9.68 11.15
N GLY A 45 2.37 9.95 9.84
CA GLY A 45 1.20 10.16 8.98
C GLY A 45 0.54 8.85 8.52
N MET A 46 1.21 7.71 8.72
CA MET A 46 0.78 6.34 8.44
C MET A 46 0.39 6.00 6.99
N THR A 47 0.33 6.98 6.09
CA THR A 47 -0.13 6.80 4.71
C THR A 47 0.93 6.07 3.88
N ASN A 48 2.19 6.51 4.00
CA ASN A 48 3.30 5.90 3.26
C ASN A 48 3.62 4.52 3.87
N ALA A 49 3.58 4.41 5.19
CA ALA A 49 3.73 3.13 5.88
C ALA A 49 2.65 2.11 5.47
N ALA A 50 1.38 2.53 5.38
CA ALA A 50 0.28 1.68 4.93
C ALA A 50 0.44 1.24 3.47
N ARG A 51 0.95 2.12 2.60
CA ARG A 51 1.20 1.78 1.20
C ARG A 51 2.32 0.75 1.04
N VAL A 52 3.42 0.90 1.77
CA VAL A 52 4.49 -0.12 1.82
C VAL A 52 3.95 -1.43 2.37
N TRP A 53 3.23 -1.38 3.50
CA TRP A 53 2.59 -2.55 4.09
C TRP A 53 1.68 -3.28 3.08
N PHE A 54 0.86 -2.54 2.34
CA PHE A 54 -0.01 -3.12 1.30
C PHE A 54 0.79 -3.85 0.23
N ILE A 55 1.86 -3.25 -0.29
CA ILE A 55 2.72 -3.87 -1.31
C ILE A 55 3.31 -5.18 -0.79
N LEU A 56 3.85 -5.20 0.44
CA LEU A 56 4.44 -6.40 1.02
C LEU A 56 3.40 -7.50 1.22
N GLN A 57 2.24 -7.15 1.79
CA GLN A 57 1.15 -8.08 2.00
C GLN A 57 0.56 -8.57 0.67
N TYR A 58 0.55 -7.76 -0.40
CA TYR A 58 0.07 -8.20 -1.71
C TYR A 58 0.90 -9.36 -2.27
N TYR A 59 2.22 -9.34 -2.03
CA TYR A 59 3.14 -10.41 -2.41
C TYR A 59 3.34 -11.49 -1.33
N GLY A 60 2.53 -11.49 -0.28
CA GLY A 60 2.56 -12.52 0.76
C GLY A 60 3.73 -12.41 1.76
N LEU A 61 4.43 -11.27 1.78
CA LEU A 61 5.46 -10.99 2.79
C LEU A 61 4.81 -10.52 4.08
N LYS A 62 5.38 -10.92 5.22
CA LYS A 62 4.88 -10.53 6.55
C LYS A 62 5.25 -9.07 6.82
N ALA A 63 4.25 -8.23 7.05
CA ALA A 63 4.47 -6.83 7.39
C ALA A 63 3.59 -6.34 8.55
N LEU A 64 4.16 -5.49 9.39
CA LEU A 64 3.50 -4.74 10.45
C LEU A 64 3.67 -3.23 10.20
N ILE A 65 2.78 -2.42 10.76
CA ILE A 65 2.92 -0.96 10.78
C ILE A 65 3.19 -0.51 12.22
N LEU A 66 4.22 0.32 12.42
CA LEU A 66 4.47 0.94 13.72
C LEU A 66 3.51 2.12 13.93
N ASN A 67 2.60 1.99 14.90
CA ASN A 67 1.71 3.07 15.26
C ASN A 67 2.49 4.28 15.83
N GLY A 68 2.20 5.47 15.33
CA GLY A 68 2.90 6.71 15.68
C GLY A 68 4.25 6.91 15.00
N GLY A 69 4.70 5.97 14.16
CA GLY A 69 5.83 6.14 13.26
C GLY A 69 7.17 6.46 13.92
N TRP A 70 8.02 7.21 13.21
CA TRP A 70 9.36 7.63 13.64
C TRP A 70 9.37 8.36 14.98
N PRO A 71 8.45 9.30 15.30
CA PRO A 71 8.43 9.94 16.62
C PRO A 71 8.36 8.95 17.80
N VAL A 72 7.54 7.90 17.68
CA VAL A 72 7.46 6.84 18.70
C VAL A 72 8.73 6.00 18.70
N LEU A 73 9.24 5.64 17.52
CA LEU A 73 10.46 4.83 17.43
C LEU A 73 11.66 5.54 18.06
N ALA A 74 11.85 6.82 17.76
CA ALA A 74 12.96 7.64 18.22
C ALA A 74 12.93 7.91 19.74
N SER A 75 11.74 7.86 20.36
CA SER A 75 11.58 8.00 21.81
C SER A 75 11.62 6.67 22.56
N THR A 76 11.66 5.54 21.85
CA THR A 76 11.68 4.20 22.46
C THR A 76 13.11 3.75 22.75
N THR A 77 13.35 3.22 23.95
CA THR A 77 14.62 2.62 24.36
C THR A 77 14.51 1.10 24.47
N GLY A 78 15.64 0.40 24.38
CA GLY A 78 15.67 -1.07 24.51
C GLY A 78 15.11 -1.85 23.32
N LEU A 79 15.06 -1.22 22.13
CA LEU A 79 14.65 -1.91 20.92
C LEU A 79 15.65 -3.04 20.57
N PRO A 80 15.16 -4.21 20.15
CA PRO A 80 16.02 -5.26 19.64
C PRO A 80 16.74 -4.76 18.38
N ALA A 81 17.93 -5.30 18.13
CA ALA A 81 18.63 -5.05 16.88
C ALA A 81 17.77 -5.48 15.68
N ALA A 82 17.96 -4.81 14.54
CA ALA A 82 17.33 -5.22 13.30
C ALA A 82 17.69 -6.67 12.97
N ALA A 83 16.70 -7.44 12.53
CA ALA A 83 16.96 -8.77 12.00
C ALA A 83 17.93 -8.67 10.82
N PRO A 84 18.84 -9.64 10.66
CA PRO A 84 19.69 -9.67 9.48
C PRO A 84 18.82 -9.73 8.22
N ALA A 85 19.26 -9.04 7.17
CA ALA A 85 18.67 -9.17 5.84
C ALA A 85 18.70 -10.65 5.43
N SER A 86 17.60 -11.15 4.86
CA SER A 86 17.61 -12.50 4.31
C SER A 86 18.55 -12.59 3.12
N SER A 87 19.27 -13.71 3.04
CA SER A 87 20.04 -14.11 1.86
C SER A 87 19.22 -15.02 0.91
N GLY A 88 17.98 -15.34 1.28
CA GLY A 88 17.06 -16.13 0.48
C GLY A 88 16.59 -15.35 -0.75
N GLY A 89 16.48 -16.03 -1.89
CA GLY A 89 15.90 -15.45 -3.10
C GLY A 89 14.37 -15.39 -2.98
N PHE A 90 13.82 -14.18 -2.96
CA PHE A 90 12.38 -13.96 -3.04
C PHE A 90 11.90 -14.00 -4.50
N ARG A 91 10.72 -14.60 -4.72
CA ARG A 91 9.99 -14.52 -5.99
C ARG A 91 8.59 -13.97 -5.75
N ALA A 92 8.33 -12.79 -6.30
CA ALA A 92 7.07 -12.09 -6.27
C ALA A 92 6.03 -12.88 -7.07
N VAL A 93 4.99 -13.31 -6.37
CA VAL A 93 3.78 -13.87 -6.97
C VAL A 93 2.66 -12.85 -6.75
N PRO A 94 2.19 -12.15 -7.80
CA PRO A 94 1.19 -11.09 -7.64
C PRO A 94 -0.10 -11.61 -7.00
N GLY A 95 -0.53 -10.96 -5.92
CA GLY A 95 -1.77 -11.31 -5.20
C GLY A 95 -1.70 -12.63 -4.43
N SER A 96 -0.49 -13.14 -4.14
CA SER A 96 -0.32 -14.36 -3.34
C SER A 96 -0.65 -14.18 -1.85
N GLY A 97 -0.68 -12.93 -1.37
CA GLY A 97 -0.97 -12.66 0.02
C GLY A 97 -2.42 -12.25 0.30
N PRO A 98 -2.70 -11.77 1.53
CA PRO A 98 -4.07 -11.60 2.01
C PRO A 98 -4.79 -10.34 1.49
N VAL A 99 -4.09 -9.46 0.77
CA VAL A 99 -4.67 -8.26 0.17
C VAL A 99 -4.61 -8.35 -1.35
N GLY A 100 -5.57 -7.71 -2.02
CA GLY A 100 -5.72 -7.82 -3.46
C GLY A 100 -5.95 -6.48 -4.14
N LEU A 101 -5.90 -6.52 -5.47
CA LEU A 101 -6.28 -5.42 -6.35
C LEU A 101 -7.55 -5.82 -7.09
N VAL A 102 -8.44 -4.85 -7.31
CA VAL A 102 -9.63 -5.03 -8.12
C VAL A 102 -9.51 -4.12 -9.33
N ASP A 103 -9.58 -4.70 -10.53
CA ASP A 103 -9.53 -3.92 -11.77
C ASP A 103 -10.84 -3.17 -12.02
N ARG A 104 -10.79 -2.22 -12.95
CA ARG A 104 -11.93 -1.35 -13.28
C ARG A 104 -13.15 -2.12 -13.79
N ALA A 105 -12.96 -3.13 -14.64
CA ALA A 105 -14.07 -3.87 -15.23
C ALA A 105 -14.76 -4.72 -14.18
N THR A 106 -13.98 -5.45 -13.38
CA THR A 106 -14.49 -6.22 -12.23
C THR A 106 -15.25 -5.33 -11.25
N LEU A 107 -14.67 -4.19 -10.86
CA LEU A 107 -15.33 -3.27 -9.94
C LEU A 107 -16.65 -2.72 -10.51
N ARG A 108 -16.65 -2.27 -11.78
CA ARG A 108 -17.84 -1.74 -12.44
C ARG A 108 -19.00 -2.73 -12.37
N ASP A 109 -18.72 -4.00 -12.61
CA ASP A 109 -19.72 -5.06 -12.65
C ASP A 109 -20.23 -5.44 -11.25
N GLN A 110 -19.63 -4.90 -10.17
CA GLN A 110 -20.02 -5.12 -8.77
C GLN A 110 -20.63 -3.87 -8.10
N LEU A 111 -20.74 -2.74 -8.82
CA LEU A 111 -21.31 -1.49 -8.29
C LEU A 111 -22.83 -1.56 -8.06
N ASP A 112 -23.47 -2.67 -8.43
CA ASP A 112 -24.89 -2.99 -8.19
C ASP A 112 -25.17 -3.47 -6.75
N GLY A 113 -24.27 -3.20 -5.81
CA GLY A 113 -24.39 -3.57 -4.40
C GLY A 113 -23.64 -4.84 -4.02
N ARG A 114 -22.95 -5.50 -4.96
CA ARG A 114 -22.07 -6.65 -4.67
C ARG A 114 -20.74 -6.25 -4.05
N ALA A 115 -20.31 -5.00 -4.21
CA ALA A 115 -19.12 -4.44 -3.58
C ALA A 115 -19.46 -3.29 -2.62
N HIS A 116 -18.77 -3.26 -1.47
CA HIS A 116 -18.73 -2.10 -0.60
C HIS A 116 -17.50 -1.25 -0.96
N VAL A 117 -17.74 -0.09 -1.55
CA VAL A 117 -16.67 0.83 -1.95
C VAL A 117 -16.53 1.93 -0.90
N PHE A 118 -15.33 2.06 -0.36
CA PHE A 118 -14.97 3.16 0.54
C PHE A 118 -14.05 4.13 -0.19
N ASP A 119 -14.44 5.40 -0.23
CA ASP A 119 -13.64 6.47 -0.82
C ASP A 119 -12.95 7.25 0.31
N THR A 120 -11.62 7.18 0.33
CA THR A 120 -10.78 7.81 1.37
C THR A 120 -10.22 9.16 0.94
N ARG A 121 -10.58 9.65 -0.26
CA ARG A 121 -10.17 10.98 -0.74
C ARG A 121 -10.80 12.10 0.09
N THR A 122 -10.37 13.33 -0.16
CA THR A 122 -10.94 14.50 0.53
C THR A 122 -12.44 14.63 0.26
N ARG A 123 -13.15 15.33 1.16
CA ARG A 123 -14.60 15.57 1.00
C ARG A 123 -14.90 16.28 -0.33
N ALA A 124 -14.09 17.29 -0.69
CA ALA A 124 -14.24 18.05 -1.92
C ALA A 124 -14.07 17.18 -3.18
N GLU A 125 -13.11 16.24 -3.16
CA GLU A 125 -12.96 15.26 -4.25
C GLU A 125 -14.17 14.31 -4.34
N PHE A 126 -14.69 13.88 -3.19
CA PHE A 126 -15.84 12.98 -3.12
C PHE A 126 -17.14 13.63 -3.61
N THR A 127 -17.41 14.89 -3.21
CA THR A 127 -18.59 15.64 -3.66
C THR A 127 -18.44 16.19 -5.08
N GLY A 128 -17.21 16.23 -5.59
CA GLY A 128 -16.90 16.70 -6.93
C GLY A 128 -16.65 18.20 -7.04
N GLU A 129 -16.51 18.89 -5.90
CA GLU A 129 -16.09 20.29 -5.79
C GLU A 129 -14.63 20.47 -6.24
N ASP A 130 -13.77 19.49 -5.97
CA ASP A 130 -12.38 19.45 -6.45
C ASP A 130 -12.19 18.27 -7.42
N ALA A 131 -12.02 18.59 -8.70
CA ALA A 131 -11.82 17.58 -9.74
C ALA A 131 -10.38 17.04 -9.81
N ARG A 132 -9.39 17.68 -9.16
CA ARG A 132 -7.96 17.34 -9.26
C ARG A 132 -7.48 17.11 -10.71
N ASN A 133 -7.93 17.94 -11.64
CA ASN A 133 -7.66 17.83 -13.09
C ASN A 133 -8.17 16.55 -13.77
N ARG A 134 -9.14 15.85 -13.18
CA ARG A 134 -9.78 14.67 -13.79
C ARG A 134 -10.94 15.10 -14.68
N ALA A 135 -11.18 14.35 -15.75
CA ALA A 135 -12.26 14.61 -16.71
C ALA A 135 -13.68 14.52 -16.10
N ARG A 136 -13.83 13.81 -14.98
CA ARG A 136 -15.09 13.68 -14.23
C ARG A 136 -14.78 13.84 -12.75
N SER A 137 -15.58 14.66 -12.06
CA SER A 137 -15.50 14.85 -10.61
C SER A 137 -16.52 13.97 -9.87
N GLY A 138 -16.41 13.90 -8.54
CA GLY A 138 -17.28 13.10 -7.68
C GLY A 138 -16.72 11.70 -7.39
N HIS A 139 -17.62 10.77 -7.10
CA HIS A 139 -17.29 9.42 -6.63
C HIS A 139 -18.01 8.33 -7.44
N LEU A 140 -17.59 7.08 -7.22
CA LEU A 140 -18.24 5.91 -7.82
C LEU A 140 -19.65 5.74 -7.23
N PRO A 141 -20.67 5.40 -8.04
CA PRO A 141 -22.00 5.10 -7.54
C PRO A 141 -21.98 4.09 -6.39
N GLY A 142 -22.69 4.38 -5.30
CA GLY A 142 -22.76 3.53 -4.11
C GLY A 142 -21.55 3.61 -3.17
N ALA A 143 -20.49 4.35 -3.52
CA ALA A 143 -19.33 4.51 -2.64
C ALA A 143 -19.66 5.34 -1.40
N ARG A 144 -19.09 4.95 -0.26
CA ARG A 144 -19.23 5.64 1.03
C ARG A 144 -17.96 6.44 1.32
N HIS A 145 -18.11 7.73 1.61
CA HIS A 145 -16.99 8.57 2.02
C HIS A 145 -16.49 8.17 3.43
N ARG A 146 -15.19 7.94 3.54
CA ARG A 146 -14.48 7.60 4.78
C ARG A 146 -13.11 8.26 4.76
N THR A 147 -13.06 9.55 5.07
CA THR A 147 -11.78 10.20 5.35
C THR A 147 -11.17 9.55 6.59
N PRO A 148 -9.88 9.15 6.58
CA PRO A 148 -9.22 8.74 7.81
C PRO A 148 -9.23 9.94 8.77
N ILE A 149 -9.89 9.76 9.92
CA ILE A 149 -9.78 10.70 11.02
C ILE A 149 -8.45 10.35 11.68
N CYS A 150 -7.39 11.09 11.38
CA CYS A 150 -6.22 11.09 12.25
C CYS A 150 -6.60 11.90 13.49
N SER A 151 -7.12 11.20 14.50
CA SER A 151 -7.25 11.70 15.88
C SER A 151 -6.03 11.30 16.68
#